data_AF-A0A435SJ51-F1
#
_entry.id   AF-A0A435SJ51-F1
#
_cell.length_a   1.000
_cell.length_b   1.000
_cell.length_c   1.000
_cell.angle_alpha   90.00
_cell.angle_beta   90.00
_cell.angle_gamma   90.00
#
_symmetry.space_group_name_H-M   'P 1'
#
loop_
_entity.id
_entity.type
_entity.pdbx_description
1 polymer ?
#
loop_
_entity_poly.entity_id
_entity_poly.type
_entity_poly.pdbx_seq_one_letter_code
_entity_poly.pdbx_strand_id
1 'polypeptide(L)'
;MSGEDNLLKLVEVEAPDDQDYLLQEQVGFILRKAHQRHVAIFAAHIGDLTPPQFAALAKLRDVGETSQNQLGTLIAMDAATVKGVIDRLKARGLVELSRHEVDKR
;
A
#
# COMPACT_ATOMS: atom_id res chain seq x y z
N MET A 1 -22.38 28.68 2.56
CA MET A 1 -21.06 29.33 2.44
C MET A 1 -20.62 29.16 1.00
N SER A 2 -20.61 30.24 0.23
CA SER A 2 -20.08 30.23 -1.15
C SER A 2 -18.56 30.14 -1.04
N GLY A 3 -17.98 28.96 -1.25
CA GLY A 3 -16.53 28.84 -1.37
C GLY A 3 -16.13 29.49 -2.68
N GLU A 4 -15.35 30.56 -2.64
CA GLU A 4 -14.71 31.10 -3.85
C GLU A 4 -13.79 30.02 -4.43
N ASP A 5 -14.04 29.63 -5.67
CA ASP A 5 -13.21 28.67 -6.39
C ASP A 5 -11.86 29.32 -6.71
N ASN A 6 -10.79 28.86 -6.05
CA ASN A 6 -9.45 29.28 -6.35
C ASN A 6 -8.97 28.65 -7.67
N LEU A 7 -8.59 29.49 -8.63
CA LEU A 7 -8.02 29.04 -9.90
C LEU A 7 -6.52 28.81 -9.76
N LEU A 8 -6.03 27.67 -10.28
CA LEU A 8 -4.62 27.32 -10.33
C LEU A 8 -4.11 27.42 -11.77
N LYS A 9 -2.91 27.98 -11.96
CA LYS A 9 -2.19 28.01 -13.24
C LYS A 9 -0.75 27.54 -13.06
N LEU A 10 -0.17 27.01 -14.13
CA LEU A 10 1.26 26.78 -14.17
C LEU A 10 2.00 28.12 -14.09
N VAL A 11 3.13 28.13 -13.39
CA VAL A 11 4.13 29.17 -13.56
C VAL A 11 4.78 28.94 -14.92
N GLU A 12 5.11 30.00 -15.66
CA GLU A 12 5.82 29.85 -16.93
C GLU A 12 7.14 29.11 -16.71
N VAL A 13 7.30 27.97 -17.37
CA VAL A 13 8.54 27.18 -17.42
C VAL A 13 8.86 27.02 -18.91
N GLU A 14 10.11 27.26 -19.31
CA GLU A 14 10.55 27.03 -20.70
C GLU A 14 10.17 25.60 -21.11
N ALA A 15 9.34 25.49 -22.14
CA ALA A 15 8.72 24.23 -22.53
C ALA A 15 9.75 23.30 -23.17
N PRO A 16 9.85 22.02 -22.74
CA PRO A 16 10.55 21.00 -23.50
C PRO A 16 9.81 20.70 -24.81
N ASP A 17 10.56 20.14 -25.76
CA ASP A 17 10.19 19.88 -27.16
C ASP A 17 8.92 19.01 -27.37
N ASP A 18 8.37 19.14 -28.57
CA ASP A 18 6.99 18.95 -29.04
C ASP A 18 6.41 17.50 -28.99
N GLN A 19 6.34 16.88 -27.81
CA GLN A 19 5.40 15.79 -27.55
C GLN A 19 4.44 16.15 -26.41
N ASP A 20 3.19 16.41 -26.76
CA ASP A 20 2.10 16.67 -25.80
C ASP A 20 1.96 15.49 -24.82
N TYR A 21 2.44 15.68 -23.58
CA TYR A 21 2.31 14.68 -22.52
C TYR A 21 0.85 14.58 -22.03
N LEU A 22 0.16 13.52 -22.43
CA LEU A 22 -1.20 13.24 -21.99
C LEU A 22 -1.19 12.39 -20.72
N LEU A 23 -1.29 13.03 -19.54
CA LEU A 23 -1.26 12.37 -18.22
C LEU A 23 -2.22 11.17 -18.12
N GLN A 24 -3.39 11.25 -18.74
CA GLN A 24 -4.46 10.26 -18.66
C GLN A 24 -4.07 8.91 -19.30
N GLU A 25 -3.15 8.93 -20.26
CA GLU A 25 -2.65 7.76 -20.98
C GLU A 25 -1.47 7.09 -20.25
N GLN A 26 -0.94 7.76 -19.22
CA GLN A 26 0.29 7.34 -18.55
C GLN A 26 0.01 6.23 -17.56
N VAL A 27 0.83 5.19 -17.59
CA VAL A 27 0.66 4.00 -16.72
C VAL A 27 0.59 4.37 -15.24
N GLY A 28 1.40 5.33 -14.79
CA GLY A 28 1.38 5.81 -13.40
C GLY A 28 0.05 6.45 -13.00
N PHE A 29 -0.58 7.21 -13.90
CA PHE A 29 -1.89 7.80 -13.66
C PHE A 29 -2.99 6.75 -13.59
N ILE A 30 -2.97 5.79 -14.52
CA ILE A 30 -3.95 4.69 -14.59
C ILE A 30 -3.84 3.81 -13.34
N LEU A 31 -2.63 3.41 -12.93
CA LEU A 31 -2.38 2.65 -11.72
C LEU A 31 -2.85 3.39 -10.47
N ARG A 32 -2.59 4.71 -10.38
CA ARG A 32 -3.07 5.52 -9.26
C ARG A 32 -4.59 5.57 -9.19
N LYS A 33 -5.29 5.75 -10.31
CA LYS A 33 -6.76 5.70 -10.35
C LYS A 33 -7.30 4.33 -9.93
N ALA A 34 -6.70 3.25 -10.43
CA ALA A 34 -7.08 1.89 -10.06
C ALA A 34 -6.88 1.65 -8.55
N HIS A 35 -5.74 2.07 -8.00
CA HIS A 35 -5.44 1.98 -6.57
C HIS A 35 -6.43 2.79 -5.72
N GLN A 36 -6.71 4.05 -6.10
CA GLN A 36 -7.69 4.88 -5.39
C GLN A 36 -9.08 4.22 -5.34
N ARG A 37 -9.54 3.67 -6.47
CA ARG A 37 -10.82 2.96 -6.54
C ARG A 37 -10.79 1.66 -5.71
N HIS A 38 -9.70 0.91 -5.76
CA HIS A 38 -9.52 -0.28 -4.94
C HIS A 38 -9.61 0.05 -3.44
N VAL A 39 -8.89 1.07 -2.97
CA VAL A 39 -8.89 1.47 -1.56
C VAL A 39 -10.29 1.90 -1.11
N ALA A 40 -11.02 2.66 -1.93
CA ALA A 40 -12.39 3.07 -1.62
C ALA A 40 -13.35 1.87 -1.50
N ILE A 41 -13.28 0.92 -2.44
CA ILE A 41 -14.09 -0.30 -2.39
C ILE A 41 -13.70 -1.15 -1.17
N PHE A 42 -12.41 -1.30 -0.90
CA PHE A 42 -11.91 -2.06 0.24
C PHE A 42 -12.44 -1.48 1.54
N ALA A 43 -12.29 -0.17 1.77
CA ALA A 43 -12.75 0.51 3.00
C ALA A 43 -14.27 0.39 3.21
N ALA A 44 -15.06 0.33 2.13
CA ALA A 44 -16.51 0.13 2.22
C ALA A 44 -16.91 -1.28 2.69
N HIS A 45 -16.04 -2.27 2.55
CA HIS A 45 -16.33 -3.67 2.90
C HIS A 45 -15.51 -4.19 4.10
N ILE A 46 -14.31 -3.65 4.31
CA ILE A 46 -13.35 -4.05 5.34
C ILE A 46 -12.88 -2.77 6.03
N GLY A 47 -13.54 -2.41 7.13
CA GLY A 47 -13.38 -1.11 7.77
C GLY A 47 -12.24 -1.02 8.79
N ASP A 48 -11.84 -2.14 9.39
CA ASP A 48 -10.91 -2.15 10.51
C ASP A 48 -9.48 -2.52 10.11
N LEU A 49 -9.23 -2.93 8.87
CA LEU A 49 -7.92 -3.28 8.33
C LEU A 49 -7.54 -2.36 7.18
N THR A 50 -6.24 -2.21 6.93
CA THR A 50 -5.73 -1.67 5.66
C THR A 50 -5.53 -2.79 4.64
N PRO A 51 -5.51 -2.50 3.32
CA PRO A 51 -5.27 -3.55 2.33
C PRO A 51 -3.99 -4.37 2.56
N PRO A 52 -2.84 -3.76 2.96
CA PRO A 52 -1.65 -4.53 3.32
C PRO A 52 -1.82 -5.44 4.55
N GLN A 53 -2.53 -4.98 5.58
CA GLN A 53 -2.82 -5.78 6.77
C GLN A 53 -3.68 -7.00 6.42
N PHE A 54 -4.71 -6.79 5.61
CA PHE A 54 -5.54 -7.89 5.11
C PHE A 54 -4.75 -8.86 4.22
N ALA A 55 -3.93 -8.35 3.30
CA ALA A 55 -3.09 -9.19 2.46
C ALA A 55 -2.14 -10.07 3.28
N ALA A 56 -1.52 -9.51 4.33
CA ALA A 56 -0.67 -10.26 5.25
C ALA A 56 -1.44 -11.38 5.96
N LEU A 57 -2.61 -11.09 6.54
CA LEU A 57 -3.44 -12.11 7.21
C LEU A 57 -3.94 -13.20 6.24
N ALA A 58 -4.42 -12.78 5.07
CA ALA A 58 -4.90 -13.71 4.05
C ALA A 58 -3.77 -14.63 3.56
N LYS A 59 -2.58 -14.07 3.32
CA LYS A 59 -1.43 -14.86 2.88
C LYS A 59 -0.91 -15.78 3.98
N LEU A 60 -0.84 -15.30 5.23
CA LEU A 60 -0.45 -16.10 6.39
C LEU A 60 -1.39 -17.29 6.59
N ARG A 61 -2.71 -17.10 6.41
CA ARG A 61 -3.69 -18.20 6.43
C ARG A 61 -3.41 -19.24 5.35
N ASP A 62 -2.98 -18.83 4.15
CA ASP A 62 -2.72 -19.75 3.05
C ASP A 62 -1.42 -20.55 3.23
N VAL A 63 -0.36 -19.94 3.78
CA VAL A 63 0.99 -20.55 3.87
C VAL A 63 1.35 -21.09 5.25
N GLY A 64 0.58 -20.76 6.28
CA GLY A 64 0.90 -21.09 7.67
C GLY A 64 2.01 -20.22 8.25
N GLU A 65 2.67 -20.71 9.31
CA GLU A 65 3.77 -20.01 9.98
C GLU A 65 4.93 -19.74 9.00
N THR A 66 5.41 -18.49 8.98
CA THR A 66 6.50 -18.06 8.10
C THR A 66 7.22 -16.85 8.70
N SER A 67 8.44 -16.56 8.24
CA SER A 67 9.16 -15.36 8.65
C SER A 67 8.52 -14.08 8.09
N GLN A 68 8.72 -12.94 8.77
CA GLN A 68 8.24 -11.63 8.30
C GLN A 68 8.79 -11.27 6.92
N ASN A 69 10.06 -11.58 6.66
CA ASN A 69 10.71 -11.31 5.38
C ASN A 69 10.06 -12.14 4.26
N GLN A 70 9.83 -13.42 4.52
CA GLN A 70 9.17 -14.29 3.55
C GLN A 70 7.72 -13.85 3.30
N LEU A 71 6.99 -13.49 4.35
CA LEU A 71 5.63 -12.95 4.21
C LEU A 71 5.62 -11.66 3.38
N GLY A 72 6.56 -10.74 3.63
CA GLY A 72 6.74 -9.51 2.86
C GLY A 72 6.92 -9.79 1.37
N THR A 73 7.85 -10.69 1.03
CA THR A 73 8.05 -11.14 -0.36
C THR A 73 6.77 -11.70 -0.98
N LEU A 74 6.03 -12.55 -0.25
CA LEU A 74 4.80 -13.17 -0.74
C LEU A 74 3.64 -12.17 -0.98
N ILE A 75 3.67 -11.01 -0.32
CA ILE A 75 2.68 -9.93 -0.52
C ILE A 75 3.24 -8.73 -1.28
N ALA A 76 4.41 -8.89 -1.93
CA ALA A 76 5.10 -7.86 -2.70
C ALA A 76 5.38 -6.57 -1.90
N MET A 77 5.86 -6.73 -0.66
CA MET A 77 6.26 -5.63 0.22
C MET A 77 7.72 -5.75 0.63
N ASP A 78 8.41 -4.60 0.70
CA ASP A 78 9.76 -4.52 1.25
C ASP A 78 9.78 -4.76 2.78
N ALA A 79 10.98 -5.00 3.30
CA ALA A 79 11.20 -5.32 4.71
C ALA A 79 10.75 -4.21 5.69
N ALA A 80 10.92 -2.94 5.32
CA ALA A 80 10.54 -1.83 6.19
C ALA A 80 9.02 -1.71 6.27
N THR A 81 8.34 -1.86 5.12
CA THR A 81 6.88 -1.76 5.07
C THR A 81 6.19 -2.96 5.73
N VAL A 82 6.66 -4.19 5.48
CA VAL A 82 6.06 -5.39 6.10
C VAL A 82 6.20 -5.36 7.62
N LYS A 83 7.35 -4.91 8.16
CA LYS A 83 7.54 -4.78 9.62
C LYS A 83 6.45 -3.91 10.24
N GLY A 84 6.20 -2.73 9.68
CA GLY A 84 5.15 -1.84 10.17
C GLY A 84 3.73 -2.42 10.06
N VAL A 85 3.47 -3.24 9.03
CA VAL A 85 2.20 -3.99 8.91
C VAL A 85 2.06 -5.02 10.02
N ILE A 86 3.10 -5.83 10.25
CA ILE A 86 3.10 -6.88 11.28
C ILE A 86 3.01 -6.29 12.70
N ASP A 87 3.74 -5.22 12.98
CA ASP A 87 3.68 -4.54 14.29
C ASP A 87 2.25 -4.07 14.61
N ARG A 88 1.55 -3.50 13.62
CA ARG A 88 0.13 -3.09 13.77
C ARG A 88 -0.82 -4.28 13.93
N LEU A 89 -0.59 -5.39 13.23
CA LEU A 89 -1.39 -6.60 13.40
C LEU A 89 -1.19 -7.24 14.78
N LYS A 90 0.06 -7.29 15.25
CA LYS A 90 0.42 -7.78 16.58
C LYS A 90 -0.17 -6.92 17.68
N ALA A 91 -0.12 -5.59 17.55
CA ALA A 91 -0.74 -4.66 18.50
C ALA A 91 -2.25 -4.88 18.64
N ARG A 92 -2.89 -5.50 17.64
CA ARG A 92 -4.30 -5.88 17.63
C ARG A 92 -4.56 -7.34 18.02
N GLY A 93 -3.53 -8.10 18.38
CA GLY A 93 -3.65 -9.52 18.72
C GLY A 93 -4.04 -10.43 17.55
N LEU A 94 -3.81 -10.00 16.30
CA LEU A 94 -4.19 -10.76 15.11
C LEU A 94 -3.08 -11.70 14.61
N VAL A 95 -1.85 -11.51 15.07
CA VAL A 95 -0.69 -12.35 14.78
C VAL A 95 0.20 -12.43 16.02
N GLU A 96 0.92 -13.54 16.15
CA GLU A 96 1.95 -13.73 17.16
C GLU A 96 3.34 -13.73 16.50
N LEU A 97 4.35 -13.30 17.27
CA LEU A 97 5.75 -13.36 16.86
C LEU A 97 6.51 -14.21 17.87
N SER A 98 6.85 -15.42 17.47
CA SER A 98 7.79 -16.30 18.16
C SER A 98 9.22 -16.00 17.67
N ARG A 99 10.20 -16.14 18.56
CA ARG A 99 11.60 -16.29 18.12
C ARG A 99 11.79 -17.75 17.78
N HIS A 100 12.30 -18.05 16.59
CA HIS A 100 12.83 -19.37 16.30
C HIS A 100 13.98 -19.63 17.28
N GLU A 101 13.90 -20.68 18.11
CA GLU A 101 14.97 -21.05 19.05
C GLU A 101 16.25 -21.54 18.34
N VAL A 102 16.24 -21.67 17.02
CA VAL A 102 17.32 -22.28 16.22
C VAL A 102 18.29 -21.26 15.61
N ASP A 103 18.35 -20.03 16.15
CA ASP A 103 19.41 -19.09 15.75
C ASP A 103 20.04 -18.37 16.94
N LYS A 104 20.75 -19.16 17.75
CA LYS A 104 21.93 -18.70 18.50
C LYS A 104 23.18 -19.18 17.75
N ARG A 105 23.64 -18.39 16.77
CA ARG A 105 25.03 -18.41 16.30
C ARG A 105 25.53 -16.99 16.12
#